data_AF-A0A2V5QDZ1-F1
#
_entry.id   AF-A0A2V5QDZ1-F1
#
_cell.length_a   1.000
_cell.length_b   1.000
_cell.length_c   1.000
_cell.angle_alpha   90.00
_cell.angle_beta   90.00
_cell.angle_gamma   90.00
#
_symmetry.space_group_name_H-M   'P 1'
#
loop_
_entity.id
_entity.type
_entity.pdbx_description
1 polymer ?
#
loop_
_entity_poly.entity_id
_entity_poly.type
_entity_poly.pdbx_seq_one_letter_code
_entity_poly.pdbx_strand_id
1 'polypeptide(L)' 'MPKYVLGHHLRGEGKRLALMSELLDPMHRRCIESLDVVKPGAHTLEVGCGNGSISAWLAERVSPN' A
#
# COMPACT_ATOMS: atom_id res chain seq x y z
N MET A 1 13.99 -25.98 -1.87
CA MET A 1 13.26 -24.86 -1.23
C MET A 1 11.84 -24.84 -1.76
N PRO A 2 10.82 -24.55 -0.93
CA PRO A 2 9.46 -24.37 -1.43
C PRO A 2 9.41 -23.17 -2.38
N LYS A 3 8.64 -23.29 -3.47
CA LYS A 3 8.45 -22.22 -4.45
C LYS A 3 7.57 -21.13 -3.85
N TYR A 4 7.95 -19.86 -3.99
CA TYR A 4 7.12 -18.74 -3.57
C TYR A 4 5.81 -18.70 -4.36
N VAL A 5 4.67 -18.76 -3.66
CA VAL A 5 3.33 -18.94 -4.26
C VAL A 5 2.54 -17.64 -4.41
N LEU A 6 3.08 -16.50 -3.97
CA LEU A 6 2.43 -15.18 -4.07
C LEU A 6 3.18 -14.25 -5.03
N GLY A 7 3.77 -14.82 -6.08
CA GLY A 7 4.52 -14.05 -7.05
C GLY A 7 3.63 -13.20 -7.96
N HIS A 8 4.00 -11.95 -8.20
CA HIS A 8 3.27 -11.03 -9.11
C HIS A 8 3.16 -11.55 -10.56
N HIS A 9 4.02 -12.50 -10.94
CA HIS A 9 3.99 -13.17 -12.26
C HIS A 9 2.80 -14.12 -12.45
N LEU A 10 2.05 -14.43 -11.39
CA LEU A 10 0.90 -15.32 -11.48
C LEU A 10 -0.24 -14.67 -12.25
N ARG A 11 -0.91 -15.45 -13.10
CA ARG A 11 -2.02 -14.97 -13.91
C ARG A 11 -3.15 -14.47 -13.00
N GLY A 12 -3.58 -13.23 -13.18
CA GLY A 12 -4.66 -12.61 -12.41
C GLY A 12 -4.24 -11.98 -11.09
N GLU A 13 -2.97 -12.11 -10.69
CA GLU A 13 -2.46 -11.59 -9.42
C GLU A 13 -2.60 -10.07 -9.30
N GLY A 14 -2.30 -9.33 -10.37
CA GLY A 14 -2.51 -7.88 -10.39
C GLY A 14 -3.98 -7.49 -10.14
N LYS A 15 -4.94 -8.24 -10.70
CA LYS A 15 -6.38 -8.02 -10.44
C LYS A 15 -6.75 -8.36 -9.00
N ARG A 16 -6.20 -9.45 -8.45
CA ARG A 16 -6.41 -9.83 -7.06
C ARG A 16 -5.92 -8.74 -6.10
N LEU A 17 -4.71 -8.22 -6.31
CA LEU A 17 -4.15 -7.14 -5.50
C LEU A 17 -4.97 -5.84 -5.64
N ALA A 18 -5.40 -5.49 -6.85
CA ALA A 18 -6.25 -4.32 -7.07
C ALA A 18 -7.59 -4.41 -6.30
N LEU A 19 -8.29 -5.56 -6.39
CA LEU A 19 -9.54 -5.80 -5.65
C LEU A 19 -9.32 -5.75 -4.13
N MET A 20 -8.18 -6.26 -3.64
CA MET A 20 -7.82 -6.15 -2.23
C MET A 20 -7.62 -4.70 -1.81
N SER A 21 -6.89 -3.90 -2.60
CA SER A 21 -6.71 -2.47 -2.32
C SER A 21 -8.03 -1.71 -2.33
N GLU A 22 -8.91 -1.95 -3.31
CA GLU A 22 -10.24 -1.32 -3.37
C GLU A 22 -11.05 -1.57 -2.09
N LEU A 23 -10.99 -2.78 -1.54
CA LEU A 23 -11.73 -3.16 -0.34
C LEU A 23 -11.06 -2.64 0.95
N LEU A 24 -9.72 -2.74 1.05
CA LEU A 24 -9.00 -2.59 2.31
C LEU A 24 -8.38 -1.21 2.50
N ASP A 25 -7.99 -0.53 1.43
CA ASP A 25 -7.33 0.77 1.51
C ASP A 25 -8.12 1.80 2.33
N PRO A 26 -9.46 1.94 2.19
CA PRO A 26 -10.19 2.95 2.96
C PRO A 26 -10.02 2.77 4.48
N MET A 27 -10.01 1.51 4.95
CA MET A 27 -9.78 1.21 6.37
C MET A 27 -8.32 1.41 6.76
N HIS A 28 -7.38 1.03 5.89
CA HIS A 28 -5.95 1.20 6.13
C HIS A 28 -5.58 2.69 6.27
N ARG A 29 -6.10 3.52 5.38
CA ARG A 29 -5.90 4.98 5.37
C ARG A 29 -6.43 5.62 6.64
N ARG A 30 -7.66 5.28 7.07
CA ARG A 30 -8.25 5.77 8.32
C ARG A 30 -7.42 5.39 9.55
N CYS A 31 -6.88 4.17 9.58
CA CYS A 31 -6.00 3.72 10.66
C CYS A 31 -4.74 4.60 10.72
N ILE A 32 -4.06 4.78 9.59
CA ILE A 32 -2.85 5.63 9.52
C ILE A 32 -3.15 7.08 9.88
N GLU A 33 -4.24 7.65 9.37
CA GLU A 33 -4.69 9.02 9.69
C GLU A 33 -4.97 9.18 11.19
N SER A 34 -5.53 8.17 11.85
CA SER A 34 -5.81 8.22 13.30
C SER A 34 -4.55 8.25 14.19
N LEU A 35 -3.41 7.81 13.66
CA LEU A 35 -2.12 7.86 14.38
C LEU A 35 -1.52 9.27 14.37
N ASP A 36 -1.96 10.13 13.45
CA ASP A 36 -1.47 11.50 13.26
C ASP A 36 0.07 11.63 13.10
N VAL A 37 0.72 10.59 12.56
CA VAL A 37 2.18 10.54 12.37
C VAL A 37 2.66 10.93 10.96
N VAL A 38 1.78 10.89 9.96
CA VAL A 38 2.13 11.22 8.57
C VAL A 38 1.96 12.71 8.36
N LYS A 39 3.08 13.44 8.27
CA LYS A 39 3.12 14.90 8.07
C LYS A 39 3.88 15.24 6.78
N PRO A 40 3.64 16.42 6.18
CA PRO A 40 4.47 16.92 5.09
C PRO A 40 5.96 16.95 5.49
N GLY A 41 6.83 16.52 4.57
CA GLY A 41 8.27 16.36 4.80
C GLY A 41 8.69 15.05 5.49
N ALA A 42 7.76 14.18 5.89
CA ALA A 42 8.10 12.88 6.46
C ALA A 42 8.69 11.92 5.42
N HIS A 43 9.53 10.98 5.87
CA HIS A 43 10.00 9.87 5.04
C HIS A 43 9.28 8.58 5.47
N THR A 44 8.66 7.88 4.52
CA THR A 44 7.86 6.68 4.80
C THR A 44 8.45 5.45 4.11
N LEU A 45 8.31 4.30 4.76
CA LEU A 45 8.65 2.98 4.21
C LEU A 45 7.50 2.02 4.50
N GLU A 46 6.88 1.48 3.45
CA GLU A 46 5.87 0.43 3.56
C GLU A 46 6.52 -0.93 3.28
N VAL A 47 6.67 -1.76 4.31
CA VAL A 47 7.21 -3.11 4.16
C VAL A 47 6.10 -4.05 3.67
N GLY A 48 6.33 -4.73 2.55
CA GLY A 48 5.35 -5.67 1.99
C GLY A 48 4.18 -4.98 1.28
N CYS A 49 4.43 -3.89 0.56
CA CYS A 49 3.41 -3.01 -0.03
C CYS A 49 2.52 -3.63 -1.11
N GLY A 50 2.75 -4.89 -1.53
CA GLY A 50 1.95 -5.55 -2.56
C GLY A 50 1.97 -4.78 -3.88
N ASN A 51 0.83 -4.21 -4.28
CA ASN A 51 0.72 -3.37 -5.47
C ASN A 51 1.09 -1.88 -5.23
N GLY A 52 1.46 -1.51 -4.01
CA GLY A 52 1.92 -0.17 -3.66
C GLY A 52 0.82 0.87 -3.47
N SER A 53 -0.44 0.48 -3.29
CA SER A 53 -1.55 1.43 -3.19
C SER A 53 -1.44 2.39 -2.00
N ILE A 54 -1.02 1.91 -0.82
CA ILE A 54 -0.79 2.75 0.36
C ILE A 54 0.50 3.58 0.21
N SER A 55 1.58 3.00 -0.34
CA SER A 55 2.80 3.74 -0.67
C SER A 55 2.54 4.96 -1.56
N ALA A 56 1.75 4.80 -2.62
CA ALA A 56 1.37 5.90 -3.51
C ALA A 56 0.56 6.97 -2.76
N TRP A 57 -0.42 6.54 -1.96
CA TRP A 57 -1.23 7.44 -1.14
C TRP A 57 -0.43 8.19 -0.05
N LEU A 58 0.60 7.56 0.53
CA LEU A 58 1.53 8.19 1.47
C LEU A 58 2.41 9.23 0.78
N ALA A 59 2.89 8.95 -0.43
CA ALA A 59 3.73 9.86 -1.20
C ALA A 59 3.05 11.24 -1.41
N GLU A 60 1.76 11.24 -1.74
CA GLU A 60 0.94 12.45 -1.91
C GLU A 60 0.83 13.29 -0.62
N ARG A 61 0.95 12.65 0.56
CA ARG A 61 0.81 13.32 1.87
C ARG A 61 2.12 13.86 2.41
N VAL A 62 3.20 13.12 2.18
CA VAL A 62 4.53 13.54 2.66
C VAL A 62 5.18 14.55 1.74
N SER A 63 4.82 14.57 0.45
CA SER A 63 5.30 15.55 -0.53
C SER A 63 4.11 16.06 -1.37
N PRO A 64 3.20 16.84 -0.79
CA PRO A 64 2.13 17.47 -1.55
C PRO A 64 2.74 18.47 -2.54
N ASN A 65 2.34 18.37 -3.82
CA ASN A 65 2.70 19.35 -4.85
C ASN A 65 2.07 20.72 -4.55
#